data_AF-A0A4R3VPI1-F1
#
_entry.id   AF-A0A4R3VPI1-F1
#
_cell.length_a   1.000
_cell.length_b   1.000
_cell.length_c   1.000
_cell.angle_alpha   90.00
_cell.angle_beta   90.00
_cell.angle_gamma   90.00
#
_symmetry.space_group_name_H-M   'P 1'
#
loop_
_entity.id
_entity.type
_entity.pdbx_description
1 polymer ?
#
loop_
_entity_poly.entity_id
_entity_poly.type
_entity_poly.pdbx_seq_one_letter_code
_entity_poly.pdbx_strand_id
1 'polypeptide(L)'
;MFTLPISIIPLAVMAKKYLLNFIVMLTRENSRMNLPIPAIISLMMSAVWCAPLYAAAQNNPLDIYQLIEERMSLMKDVAGYKARQHLPVEDQKQEARILSKVREQSSAVGLSPQSTQSFFISLMNGSKAIQYRYMADWLATPENDWTPLSLNDSIRPALFTIDEQLLTSIKRYLEHGGHFTPQQEAAFLASINVEHLSPSDKRQIYAALSQIKPDNTGTDEQKR
;
A
#
# COMPACT_ATOMS: atom_id res chain seq x y z
N MET A 1 -6.00 -3.65 37.22
CA MET A 1 -6.21 -5.06 36.84
C MET A 1 -5.78 -5.20 35.38
N PHE A 2 -4.84 -6.11 35.13
CA PHE A 2 -4.29 -6.56 33.83
C PHE A 2 -3.64 -5.55 32.87
N THR A 3 -2.30 -5.53 32.88
CA THR A 3 -1.50 -5.47 31.64
C THR A 3 -0.33 -6.45 31.77
N LEU A 4 -0.32 -7.49 30.91
CA LEU A 4 0.82 -8.37 30.64
C LEU A 4 1.57 -7.78 29.43
N PRO A 5 2.92 -7.75 29.41
CA PRO A 5 3.65 -7.71 28.17
C PRO A 5 4.15 -9.10 27.78
N ILE A 6 3.74 -9.49 26.58
CA ILE A 6 4.19 -10.63 25.78
C ILE A 6 5.71 -10.52 25.60
N SER A 7 6.43 -11.60 25.95
CA SER A 7 7.88 -11.71 25.76
C SER A 7 8.21 -11.85 24.27
N ILE A 8 8.70 -10.76 23.68
CA ILE A 8 9.33 -10.75 22.36
C ILE A 8 10.78 -11.21 22.57
N ILE A 9 11.07 -12.47 22.27
CA ILE A 9 12.45 -12.93 22.17
C ILE A 9 13.05 -12.29 20.91
N PRO A 10 14.14 -11.50 20.99
CA PRO A 10 14.65 -10.78 19.84
C PRO A 10 15.27 -11.77 18.82
N LEU A 11 14.84 -11.62 17.57
CA LEU A 11 15.32 -12.30 16.35
C LEU A 11 16.86 -12.37 16.25
N ALA A 12 17.56 -11.41 16.88
CA ALA A 12 19.02 -11.36 16.99
C ALA A 12 19.64 -12.56 17.73
N VAL A 13 18.97 -13.12 18.74
CA VAL A 13 19.48 -14.29 19.50
C VAL A 13 19.45 -15.54 18.64
N MET A 14 18.43 -15.68 17.79
CA MET A 14 18.30 -16.79 16.87
C MET A 14 19.40 -16.73 15.79
N ALA A 15 19.59 -15.57 15.17
CA ALA A 15 20.63 -15.35 14.16
C ALA A 15 22.04 -15.69 14.68
N LYS A 16 22.38 -15.28 15.91
CA LYS A 16 23.69 -15.55 16.53
C LYS A 16 23.92 -17.05 16.76
N LYS A 17 22.88 -17.81 17.12
CA LYS A 17 22.96 -19.25 17.36
C LYS A 17 23.14 -20.04 16.06
N TYR A 18 22.46 -19.64 14.98
CA TYR A 18 22.67 -20.22 13.65
C TYR A 18 24.07 -19.92 13.10
N LEU A 19 24.54 -18.69 13.30
CA LEU A 19 25.88 -18.27 12.87
C LEU A 19 26.98 -19.07 13.60
N LEU A 20 26.82 -19.28 14.91
CA LEU A 20 27.77 -20.08 15.69
C LEU A 20 27.76 -21.57 15.27
N ASN A 21 26.58 -22.16 15.06
CA ASN A 21 26.46 -23.54 14.60
C ASN A 21 27.03 -23.73 13.18
N PHE A 22 26.85 -22.75 12.31
CA PHE A 22 27.41 -22.75 10.96
C PHE A 22 28.94 -22.65 10.98
N ILE A 23 29.51 -21.79 11.84
CA ILE A 23 30.97 -21.69 12.04
C ILE A 23 31.54 -23.03 12.54
N VAL A 24 30.89 -23.67 13.52
CA VAL A 24 31.34 -24.96 14.07
C VAL A 24 31.22 -26.08 13.03
N MET A 25 30.15 -26.08 12.22
CA MET A 25 29.98 -27.04 11.12
C MET A 25 31.09 -26.89 10.06
N LEU A 26 31.38 -25.66 9.63
CA LEU A 26 32.45 -25.40 8.65
C LEU A 26 33.84 -25.78 9.17
N THR A 27 34.09 -25.62 10.48
CA THR A 27 35.36 -26.00 11.10
C THR A 27 35.53 -27.53 11.18
N ARG A 28 34.43 -28.27 11.37
CA ARG A 28 34.42 -29.74 11.44
C ARG A 28 34.53 -30.42 10.08
N GLU A 29 34.02 -29.79 9.02
CA GLU A 29 34.13 -30.28 7.64
C GLU A 29 35.55 -30.08 7.07
N ASN A 30 36.21 -28.96 7.41
CA ASN A 30 37.56 -28.62 6.94
C ASN A 30 38.66 -29.57 7.45
N SER A 31 38.38 -30.37 8.48
CA SER A 31 39.32 -31.40 8.97
C SER A 31 39.45 -32.61 8.02
N ARG A 32 38.59 -32.70 6.99
CA ARG A 32 38.56 -33.80 6.01
C ARG A 32 39.31 -33.49 4.71
N MET A 33 39.56 -32.22 4.39
CA MET A 33 40.16 -31.79 3.13
C MET A 33 41.26 -30.79 3.44
N ASN A 34 42.52 -31.26 3.48
CA ASN A 34 43.72 -30.55 3.92
C ASN A 34 44.08 -29.30 3.06
N LEU A 35 43.22 -28.28 3.05
CA LEU A 35 43.44 -27.03 2.34
C LEU A 35 44.27 -26.05 3.18
N PRO A 36 45.25 -25.35 2.58
CA PRO A 36 46.08 -24.40 3.31
C PRO A 36 45.24 -23.21 3.80
N ILE A 37 45.39 -22.89 5.09
CA ILE A 37 44.73 -21.78 5.80
C ILE A 37 44.66 -20.44 4.99
N PRO A 38 45.68 -20.00 4.23
CA PRO A 38 45.58 -18.77 3.43
C PRO A 38 44.53 -18.81 2.31
N ALA A 39 44.21 -19.99 1.75
CA ALA A 39 43.20 -20.11 0.69
C ALA A 39 41.77 -19.90 1.22
N ILE A 40 41.52 -20.30 2.47
CA ILE A 40 40.24 -20.13 3.16
C ILE A 40 40.03 -18.64 3.49
N ILE A 41 41.07 -17.97 3.97
CA ILE A 41 41.01 -16.53 4.29
C ILE A 41 40.78 -15.69 3.02
N SER A 42 41.40 -16.06 1.89
CA SER A 42 41.18 -15.41 0.60
C SER A 42 39.76 -15.60 0.06
N LEU A 43 39.16 -16.78 0.23
CA LEU A 43 37.77 -17.05 -0.13
C LEU A 43 36.77 -16.30 0.79
N MET A 44 37.11 -16.15 2.08
CA MET A 44 36.27 -15.40 3.04
C MET A 44 36.31 -13.89 2.81
N MET A 45 37.46 -13.33 2.38
CA MET A 45 37.59 -11.89 2.11
C MET A 45 36.90 -11.43 0.82
N SER A 46 36.67 -12.32 -0.16
CA SER A 46 35.90 -11.96 -1.38
C SER A 46 34.38 -11.98 -1.16
N ALA A 47 33.88 -12.81 -0.23
CA ALA A 47 32.45 -12.88 0.08
C ALA A 47 31.96 -11.70 0.93
N VAL A 48 32.85 -11.08 1.71
CA VAL A 48 32.51 -9.94 2.60
C VAL A 48 32.44 -8.60 1.83
N TRP A 49 33.03 -8.50 0.64
CA TRP A 49 32.93 -7.29 -0.19
C TRP A 49 31.70 -7.23 -1.10
N CYS A 50 30.88 -8.28 -1.17
CA CYS A 50 29.65 -8.32 -1.95
C CYS A 50 28.38 -8.13 -1.11
N ALA A 51 28.51 -7.47 0.06
CA ALA A 51 27.39 -7.24 0.98
C ALA A 51 27.25 -5.76 1.43
N PRO A 52 27.24 -4.80 0.50
CA PRO A 52 26.36 -3.65 0.68
C PRO A 52 25.54 -3.39 -0.58
N LEU A 53 24.79 -4.38 -1.07
CA LEU A 53 23.85 -4.19 -2.20
C LEU A 53 22.43 -4.71 -1.94
N TYR A 54 22.06 -4.96 -0.67
CA TYR A 54 20.74 -5.46 -0.27
C TYR A 54 20.07 -4.61 0.83
N ALA A 55 20.44 -3.33 0.94
CA ALA A 55 19.78 -2.37 1.83
C ALA A 55 19.55 -1.01 1.17
N ALA A 56 19.55 -0.94 -0.17
CA ALA A 56 18.70 0.06 -0.80
C ALA A 56 17.28 -0.46 -0.63
N ALA A 57 16.57 0.02 0.40
CA ALA A 57 15.12 0.00 0.37
C ALA A 57 14.74 0.65 -0.95
N GLN A 58 14.40 -0.16 -1.96
CA GLN A 58 13.86 0.39 -3.20
C GLN A 58 12.61 1.12 -2.76
N ASN A 59 12.61 2.45 -2.91
CA ASN A 59 11.42 3.26 -2.76
C ASN A 59 10.41 2.73 -3.78
N ASN A 60 9.57 1.78 -3.36
CA ASN A 60 8.65 1.06 -4.21
C ASN A 60 7.23 1.48 -3.81
N PRO A 61 6.41 1.95 -4.77
CA PRO A 61 5.03 2.33 -4.49
C PRO A 61 4.07 1.14 -4.30
N LEU A 62 4.55 -0.11 -4.24
CA LEU A 62 3.71 -1.31 -4.18
C LEU A 62 2.68 -1.29 -3.03
N ASP A 63 3.08 -0.86 -1.82
CA ASP A 63 2.16 -0.77 -0.66
C ASP A 63 1.00 0.20 -0.95
N ILE A 64 1.26 1.29 -1.68
CA ILE A 64 0.25 2.27 -2.09
C ILE A 64 -0.72 1.63 -3.09
N TYR A 65 -0.20 0.80 -3.99
CA TYR A 65 -1.03 0.13 -5.00
C TYR A 65 -1.93 -0.93 -4.39
N GLN A 66 -1.41 -1.68 -3.41
CA GLN A 66 -2.18 -2.65 -2.62
C GLN A 66 -3.32 -1.97 -1.85
N LEU A 67 -3.05 -0.83 -1.19
CA LEU A 67 -4.10 -0.06 -0.51
C LEU A 67 -5.20 0.42 -1.47
N ILE A 68 -4.84 0.81 -2.71
CA ILE A 68 -5.84 1.20 -3.73
C ILE A 68 -6.66 -0.02 -4.16
N GLU A 69 -6.03 -1.17 -4.38
CA GLU A 69 -6.71 -2.43 -4.70
C GLU A 69 -7.69 -2.83 -3.59
N GLU A 70 -7.23 -2.83 -2.33
CA GLU A 70 -8.06 -3.13 -1.15
C GLU A 70 -9.25 -2.16 -1.04
N ARG A 71 -9.03 -0.87 -1.28
CA ARG A 71 -10.12 0.11 -1.29
C ARG A 71 -11.17 -0.20 -2.35
N MET A 72 -10.73 -0.61 -3.54
CA MET A 72 -11.61 -0.87 -4.68
C MET A 72 -12.34 -2.21 -4.56
N SER A 73 -11.76 -3.21 -3.91
CA SER A 73 -12.39 -4.53 -3.72
C SER A 73 -13.65 -4.45 -2.84
N LEU A 74 -13.69 -3.51 -1.88
CA LEU A 74 -14.87 -3.23 -1.05
C LEU A 74 -16.09 -2.74 -1.84
N MET A 75 -15.92 -2.33 -3.11
CA MET A 75 -17.01 -1.73 -3.88
C MET A 75 -18.07 -2.74 -4.31
N LYS A 76 -17.78 -4.05 -4.35
CA LYS A 76 -18.80 -5.09 -4.51
C LYS A 76 -19.80 -5.04 -3.35
N ASP A 77 -19.31 -5.03 -2.11
CA ASP A 77 -20.15 -4.92 -0.90
C ASP A 77 -20.94 -3.61 -0.86
N VAL A 78 -20.33 -2.49 -1.23
CA VAL A 78 -21.05 -1.20 -1.31
C VAL A 78 -22.19 -1.29 -2.33
N ALA A 79 -21.92 -1.83 -3.52
CA ALA A 79 -22.91 -2.00 -4.57
C ALA A 79 -24.07 -2.90 -4.09
N GLY A 80 -23.75 -4.05 -3.50
CA GLY A 80 -24.74 -5.01 -3.01
C GLY A 80 -25.59 -4.44 -1.89
N TYR A 81 -24.99 -3.74 -0.93
CA TYR A 81 -25.72 -3.08 0.15
C TYR A 81 -26.69 -2.04 -0.42
N LYS A 82 -26.21 -1.16 -1.30
CA LYS A 82 -27.04 -0.12 -1.90
C LYS A 82 -28.16 -0.69 -2.77
N ALA A 83 -27.88 -1.75 -3.53
CA ALA A 83 -28.88 -2.43 -4.35
C ALA A 83 -30.03 -2.99 -3.49
N ARG A 84 -29.69 -3.69 -2.40
CA ARG A 84 -30.69 -4.26 -1.46
C ARG A 84 -31.51 -3.22 -0.72
N GLN A 85 -30.89 -2.07 -0.41
CA GLN A 85 -31.54 -0.97 0.32
C GLN A 85 -32.15 0.09 -0.63
N HIS A 86 -32.13 -0.14 -1.94
CA HIS A 86 -32.57 0.82 -2.97
C HIS A 86 -31.94 2.23 -2.81
N LEU A 87 -30.67 2.26 -2.44
CA LEU A 87 -29.91 3.51 -2.28
C LEU A 87 -29.18 3.87 -3.58
N PRO A 88 -29.07 5.18 -3.90
CA PRO A 88 -28.34 5.63 -5.07
C PRO A 88 -26.82 5.38 -4.97
N VAL A 89 -26.18 5.20 -6.12
CA VAL A 89 -24.72 5.11 -6.22
C VAL A 89 -24.07 6.44 -5.83
N GLU A 90 -24.57 7.56 -6.37
CA GLU A 90 -24.15 8.90 -5.96
C GLU A 90 -24.74 9.29 -4.60
N ASP A 91 -23.87 9.67 -3.69
CA ASP A 91 -24.26 10.30 -2.42
C ASP A 91 -23.42 11.56 -2.26
N GLN A 92 -23.94 12.68 -2.78
CA GLN A 92 -23.25 13.98 -2.76
C GLN A 92 -22.86 14.41 -1.35
N LYS A 93 -23.68 14.09 -0.34
CA LYS A 93 -23.39 14.44 1.06
C LYS A 93 -22.20 13.61 1.58
N GLN A 94 -22.15 12.32 1.26
CA GLN A 94 -21.02 11.46 1.61
C GLN A 94 -19.76 11.85 0.82
N GLU A 95 -19.88 12.16 -0.46
CA GLU A 95 -18.75 12.59 -1.29
C GLU A 95 -18.12 13.87 -0.73
N ALA A 96 -18.94 14.88 -0.40
CA ALA A 96 -18.47 16.11 0.23
C ALA A 96 -17.78 15.85 1.59
N ARG A 97 -18.33 14.94 2.41
CA ARG A 97 -17.70 14.56 3.70
C ARG A 97 -16.32 13.94 3.50
N ILE A 98 -16.16 13.03 2.53
CA ILE A 98 -14.88 12.40 2.23
C ILE A 98 -13.88 13.48 1.76
N LEU A 99 -14.27 14.34 0.82
CA LEU A 99 -13.37 15.37 0.29
C LEU A 99 -12.95 16.41 1.34
N SER A 100 -13.82 16.73 2.32
CA SER A 100 -13.44 17.60 3.44
C SER A 100 -12.40 16.93 4.33
N LYS A 101 -12.63 15.66 4.71
CA LYS A 101 -11.69 14.89 5.53
C LYS A 101 -10.34 14.73 4.84
N VAL A 102 -10.35 14.38 3.56
CA VAL A 102 -9.13 14.24 2.76
C VAL A 102 -8.32 15.54 2.75
N ARG A 103 -8.98 16.70 2.58
CA ARG A 103 -8.31 18.00 2.62
C ARG A 103 -7.63 18.28 3.96
N GLU A 104 -8.34 18.00 5.05
CA GLU A 104 -7.84 18.20 6.42
C GLU A 104 -6.68 17.24 6.71
N GLN A 105 -6.87 15.95 6.47
CA GLN A 105 -5.87 14.91 6.70
C GLN A 105 -4.63 15.09 5.82
N SER A 106 -4.80 15.44 4.53
CA SER A 106 -3.68 15.68 3.64
C SER A 106 -2.81 16.83 4.12
N SER A 107 -3.42 17.93 4.57
CA SER A 107 -2.67 19.06 5.12
C SER A 107 -1.94 18.64 6.40
N ALA A 108 -2.61 17.89 7.29
CA ALA A 108 -2.02 17.41 8.53
C ALA A 108 -0.80 16.48 8.31
N VAL A 109 -0.79 15.68 7.24
CA VAL A 109 0.36 14.81 6.89
C VAL A 109 1.37 15.50 5.97
N GLY A 110 1.18 16.78 5.62
CA GLY A 110 2.12 17.53 4.77
C GLY A 110 2.06 17.17 3.27
N LEU A 111 0.88 16.81 2.77
CA LEU A 111 0.56 16.65 1.35
C LEU A 111 -0.32 17.82 0.86
N SER A 112 -0.12 18.26 -0.38
CA SER A 112 -0.90 19.35 -0.96
C SER A 112 -2.39 18.99 -1.05
N PRO A 113 -3.29 19.71 -0.36
CA PRO A 113 -4.70 19.31 -0.29
C PRO A 113 -5.41 19.28 -1.64
N GLN A 114 -5.08 20.21 -2.53
CA GLN A 114 -5.66 20.28 -3.86
C GLN A 114 -5.32 19.05 -4.71
N SER A 115 -4.04 18.66 -4.76
CA SER A 115 -3.60 17.50 -5.53
C SER A 115 -4.18 16.20 -4.97
N THR A 116 -4.21 16.08 -3.64
CA THR A 116 -4.75 14.91 -2.95
C THR A 116 -6.27 14.79 -3.15
N GLN A 117 -7.03 15.89 -3.08
CA GLN A 117 -8.46 15.86 -3.40
C GLN A 117 -8.72 15.39 -4.84
N SER A 118 -7.92 15.84 -5.80
CA SER A 118 -8.04 15.42 -7.20
C SER A 118 -7.83 13.91 -7.37
N PHE A 119 -6.85 13.35 -6.66
CA PHE A 119 -6.65 11.90 -6.57
C PHE A 119 -7.86 11.17 -5.97
N PHE A 120 -8.39 11.65 -4.85
CA PHE A 120 -9.56 11.04 -4.22
C PHE A 120 -10.83 11.13 -5.06
N ILE A 121 -11.01 12.20 -5.85
CA ILE A 121 -12.09 12.29 -6.85
C ILE A 121 -11.94 11.16 -7.89
N SER A 122 -10.71 10.88 -8.35
CA SER A 122 -10.49 9.76 -9.27
C SER A 122 -10.80 8.40 -8.64
N LEU A 123 -10.43 8.21 -7.35
CA LEU A 123 -10.81 7.01 -6.61
C LEU A 123 -12.34 6.87 -6.49
N MET A 124 -13.04 7.96 -6.19
CA MET A 124 -14.52 7.98 -6.14
C MET A 124 -15.15 7.62 -7.47
N ASN A 125 -14.63 8.15 -8.58
CA ASN A 125 -15.14 7.84 -9.91
C ASN A 125 -14.94 6.36 -10.25
N GLY A 126 -13.75 5.80 -9.98
CA GLY A 126 -13.49 4.36 -10.13
C GLY A 126 -14.42 3.51 -9.26
N SER A 127 -14.63 3.91 -7.99
CA SER A 127 -15.56 3.26 -7.08
C SER A 127 -17.01 3.27 -7.57
N LYS A 128 -17.48 4.38 -8.13
CA LYS A 128 -18.83 4.48 -8.71
C LYS A 128 -18.95 3.61 -9.97
N ALA A 129 -17.91 3.58 -10.80
CA ALA A 129 -17.89 2.74 -12.00
C ALA A 129 -18.01 1.24 -11.67
N ILE A 130 -17.29 0.76 -10.62
CA ILE A 130 -17.45 -0.61 -10.12
C ILE A 130 -18.89 -0.87 -9.66
N GLN A 131 -19.46 0.02 -8.83
CA GLN A 131 -20.82 -0.13 -8.33
C GLN A 131 -21.86 -0.22 -9.45
N TYR A 132 -21.76 0.67 -10.44
CA TYR A 132 -22.67 0.67 -11.59
C TYR A 132 -22.62 -0.61 -12.41
N ARG A 133 -21.42 -1.16 -12.63
CA ARG A 133 -21.25 -2.39 -13.40
C ARG A 133 -21.83 -3.61 -12.67
N TYR A 134 -21.55 -3.77 -11.36
CA TYR A 134 -22.19 -4.82 -10.55
C TYR A 134 -23.71 -4.69 -10.57
N MET A 135 -24.23 -3.48 -10.36
CA MET A 135 -25.68 -3.25 -10.39
C MET A 135 -26.29 -3.58 -11.74
N ALA A 136 -25.60 -3.25 -12.85
CA ALA A 136 -26.06 -3.61 -14.19
C ALA A 136 -26.08 -5.13 -14.41
N ASP A 137 -25.03 -5.83 -14.00
CA ASP A 137 -24.93 -7.29 -14.17
C ASP A 137 -26.01 -8.01 -13.36
N TRP A 138 -26.29 -7.56 -12.13
CA TRP A 138 -27.34 -8.14 -11.29
C TRP A 138 -28.77 -7.92 -11.81
N LEU A 139 -28.99 -7.01 -12.77
CA LEU A 139 -30.29 -6.91 -13.46
C LEU A 139 -30.58 -8.15 -14.32
N ALA A 140 -29.54 -8.75 -14.91
CA ALA A 140 -29.66 -9.92 -15.77
C ALA A 140 -29.31 -11.22 -15.04
N THR A 141 -28.34 -11.18 -14.13
CA THR A 141 -27.83 -12.35 -13.39
C THR A 141 -27.70 -12.01 -11.91
N PRO A 142 -28.79 -12.10 -11.13
CA PRO A 142 -28.75 -11.86 -9.69
C PRO A 142 -27.82 -12.84 -8.99
N GLU A 143 -26.96 -12.33 -8.10
CA GLU A 143 -26.09 -13.14 -7.25
C GLU A 143 -26.73 -13.28 -5.85
N ASN A 144 -27.22 -14.49 -5.54
CA ASN A 144 -27.95 -14.74 -4.29
C ASN A 144 -27.11 -15.43 -3.20
N ASP A 145 -25.99 -16.05 -3.56
CA ASP A 145 -25.15 -16.87 -2.67
C ASP A 145 -24.13 -16.05 -1.86
N TRP A 146 -24.29 -14.73 -1.84
CA TRP A 146 -23.41 -13.80 -1.15
C TRP A 146 -24.25 -12.75 -0.42
N THR A 147 -23.73 -12.18 0.67
CA THR A 147 -24.38 -11.08 1.41
C THR A 147 -23.37 -9.96 1.64
N PRO A 148 -23.70 -8.70 1.28
CA PRO A 148 -22.82 -7.58 1.46
C PRO A 148 -22.60 -7.28 2.94
N LEU A 149 -21.40 -6.82 3.26
CA LEU A 149 -21.06 -6.29 4.58
C LEU A 149 -21.91 -5.06 4.95
N SER A 150 -22.00 -4.75 6.25
CA SER A 150 -22.65 -3.52 6.71
C SER A 150 -21.93 -2.28 6.19
N LEU A 151 -22.67 -1.40 5.50
CA LEU A 151 -22.09 -0.17 4.97
C LEU A 151 -21.56 0.76 6.08
N ASN A 152 -22.29 0.86 7.20
CA ASN A 152 -21.95 1.79 8.27
C ASN A 152 -20.96 1.20 9.29
N ASP A 153 -21.12 -0.08 9.61
CA ASP A 153 -20.37 -0.69 10.73
C ASP A 153 -19.08 -1.37 10.27
N SER A 154 -18.97 -1.70 8.99
CA SER A 154 -17.82 -2.43 8.44
C SER A 154 -17.13 -1.65 7.32
N ILE A 155 -17.85 -1.32 6.25
CA ILE A 155 -17.23 -0.78 5.03
C ILE A 155 -16.73 0.65 5.22
N ARG A 156 -17.56 1.57 5.73
CA ARG A 156 -17.16 2.98 5.93
C ARG A 156 -15.97 3.12 6.90
N PRO A 157 -15.90 2.40 8.04
CA PRO A 157 -14.71 2.37 8.87
C PRO A 157 -13.47 1.83 8.15
N ALA A 158 -13.60 0.72 7.41
CA ALA A 158 -12.48 0.15 6.65
C ALA A 158 -11.94 1.13 5.59
N LEU A 159 -12.83 1.78 4.82
CA LEU A 159 -12.46 2.80 3.85
C LEU A 159 -11.72 3.96 4.53
N PHE A 160 -12.19 4.42 5.69
CA PHE A 160 -11.53 5.49 6.42
C PHE A 160 -10.10 5.09 6.85
N THR A 161 -9.92 3.88 7.37
CA THR A 161 -8.59 3.36 7.73
C THR A 161 -7.67 3.24 6.52
N ILE A 162 -8.16 2.70 5.41
CA ILE A 162 -7.37 2.58 4.17
C ILE A 162 -6.99 3.97 3.65
N ASP A 163 -7.91 4.94 3.65
CA ASP A 163 -7.66 6.30 3.20
C ASP A 163 -6.55 6.98 4.05
N GLU A 164 -6.51 6.78 5.37
CA GLU A 164 -5.44 7.28 6.25
C GLU A 164 -4.07 6.61 5.96
N GLN A 165 -4.07 5.29 5.79
CA GLN A 165 -2.86 4.53 5.46
C GLN A 165 -2.32 4.94 4.09
N LEU A 166 -3.20 5.22 3.14
CA LEU A 166 -2.87 5.66 1.78
C LEU A 166 -2.18 7.02 1.81
N LEU A 167 -2.75 8.01 2.52
CA LEU A 167 -2.13 9.33 2.69
C LEU A 167 -0.75 9.24 3.33
N THR A 168 -0.62 8.46 4.41
CA THR A 168 0.65 8.29 5.14
C THR A 168 1.70 7.60 4.26
N SER A 169 1.29 6.59 3.49
CA SER A 169 2.21 5.84 2.62
C SER A 169 2.65 6.65 1.40
N ILE A 170 1.76 7.45 0.81
CA ILE A 170 2.11 8.41 -0.23
C ILE A 170 3.11 9.44 0.30
N LYS A 171 2.85 10.03 1.47
CA LYS A 171 3.76 10.99 2.09
C LYS A 171 5.16 10.38 2.29
N ARG A 172 5.23 9.21 2.90
CA ARG A 172 6.48 8.49 3.15
C ARG A 172 7.23 8.20 1.85
N TYR A 173 6.54 7.72 0.82
CA TYR A 173 7.13 7.42 -0.48
C TYR A 173 7.76 8.66 -1.10
N LEU A 174 7.05 9.80 -1.10
CA LEU A 174 7.55 11.06 -1.63
C LEU A 174 8.73 11.62 -0.81
N GLU A 175 8.70 11.51 0.52
CA GLU A 175 9.78 11.97 1.40
C GLU A 175 11.11 11.24 1.18
N HIS A 176 11.05 9.96 0.83
CA HIS A 176 12.25 9.15 0.58
C HIS A 176 12.77 9.30 -0.85
N GLY A 177 12.25 10.25 -1.64
CA GLY A 177 12.65 10.50 -3.03
C GLY A 177 11.91 9.63 -4.05
N GLY A 178 10.81 9.00 -3.65
CA GLY A 178 9.89 8.33 -4.57
C GLY A 178 9.13 9.35 -5.41
N HIS A 179 8.90 9.01 -6.68
CA HIS A 179 8.08 9.79 -7.60
C HIS A 179 7.19 8.82 -8.38
N PHE A 180 5.98 9.25 -8.74
CA PHE A 180 5.08 8.49 -9.59
C PHE A 180 5.34 8.88 -11.05
N THR A 181 6.06 8.04 -11.79
CA THR A 181 6.48 8.36 -13.15
C THR A 181 5.62 7.64 -14.19
N PRO A 182 5.54 8.13 -15.44
CA PRO A 182 4.84 7.40 -16.51
C PRO A 182 5.32 5.96 -16.70
N GLN A 183 6.59 5.67 -16.41
CA GLN A 183 7.17 4.32 -16.55
C GLN A 183 6.61 3.32 -15.53
N GLN A 184 6.11 3.79 -14.38
CA GLN A 184 5.51 2.95 -13.35
C GLN A 184 4.02 2.64 -13.60
N GLU A 185 3.38 3.31 -14.57
CA GLU A 185 1.97 3.11 -14.90
C GLU A 185 1.64 1.65 -15.23
N ALA A 186 2.49 1.00 -16.04
CA ALA A 186 2.27 -0.40 -16.41
C ALA A 186 2.29 -1.34 -15.18
N ALA A 187 3.19 -1.08 -14.22
CA ALA A 187 3.26 -1.83 -12.97
C ALA A 187 2.01 -1.61 -12.11
N PHE A 188 1.52 -0.36 -12.04
CA PHE A 188 0.27 -0.02 -11.35
C PHE A 188 -0.95 -0.73 -11.94
N LEU A 189 -1.07 -0.74 -13.28
CA LEU A 189 -2.19 -1.41 -13.95
C LEU A 189 -2.20 -2.92 -13.69
N ALA A 190 -1.01 -3.52 -13.66
CA ALA A 190 -0.81 -4.94 -13.42
C ALA A 190 -1.01 -5.34 -11.95
N SER A 191 -0.71 -4.44 -11.01
CA SER A 191 -0.82 -4.74 -9.57
C SER A 191 -2.24 -4.72 -9.05
N ILE A 192 -3.15 -3.97 -9.68
CA ILE A 192 -4.54 -3.88 -9.21
C ILE A 192 -5.40 -4.91 -9.94
N ASN A 193 -5.90 -5.91 -9.23
CA ASN A 193 -6.81 -6.91 -9.79
C ASN A 193 -8.19 -6.87 -9.12
N VAL A 194 -9.00 -5.90 -9.52
CA VAL A 194 -10.37 -5.73 -9.03
C VAL A 194 -11.36 -5.94 -10.16
N GLU A 195 -12.33 -6.83 -9.93
CA GLU A 195 -13.44 -7.08 -10.85
C GLU A 195 -14.23 -5.79 -11.12
N HIS A 196 -14.65 -5.62 -12.38
CA HIS A 196 -15.30 -4.41 -12.88
C HIS A 196 -14.52 -3.09 -12.75
N LEU A 197 -13.22 -3.11 -12.45
CA LEU A 197 -12.35 -1.94 -12.58
C LEU A 197 -11.62 -1.98 -13.93
N SER A 198 -12.06 -1.14 -14.89
CA SER A 198 -11.53 -1.18 -16.24
C SER A 198 -10.09 -0.63 -16.32
N PRO A 199 -9.31 -0.98 -17.35
CA PRO A 199 -8.01 -0.35 -17.59
C PRO A 199 -8.06 1.17 -17.74
N SER A 200 -9.19 1.73 -18.23
CA SER A 200 -9.37 3.17 -18.32
C SER A 200 -9.52 3.81 -16.93
N ASP A 201 -10.29 3.17 -16.04
CA ASP A 201 -10.47 3.64 -14.66
C ASP A 201 -9.12 3.64 -13.91
N LYS A 202 -8.34 2.56 -14.06
CA LYS A 202 -6.99 2.46 -13.47
C LYS A 202 -6.09 3.59 -13.96
N ARG A 203 -6.07 3.88 -15.28
CA ARG A 203 -5.25 4.97 -15.83
C ARG A 203 -5.63 6.35 -15.29
N GLN A 204 -6.93 6.62 -15.10
CA GLN A 204 -7.38 7.88 -14.49
C GLN A 204 -6.90 8.01 -13.04
N ILE A 205 -6.99 6.91 -12.27
CA ILE A 205 -6.49 6.87 -10.88
C ILE A 205 -4.97 7.11 -10.87
N TYR A 206 -4.23 6.44 -11.74
CA TYR A 206 -2.78 6.62 -11.82
C TYR A 206 -2.38 8.04 -12.23
N ALA A 207 -3.04 8.60 -13.23
CA ALA A 207 -2.81 9.97 -13.68
C ALA A 207 -3.05 10.98 -12.57
N ALA A 208 -4.05 10.77 -11.71
CA ALA A 208 -4.30 11.65 -10.56
C ALA A 208 -3.30 11.40 -9.41
N LEU A 209 -2.95 10.14 -9.15
CA LEU A 209 -1.91 9.76 -8.17
C LEU A 209 -0.57 10.43 -8.52
N SER A 210 -0.23 10.49 -9.81
CA SER A 210 1.04 11.07 -10.27
C SER A 210 1.15 12.58 -10.11
N GLN A 211 0.04 13.27 -9.79
CA GLN A 211 0.02 14.71 -9.53
C GLN A 211 0.17 15.05 -8.04
N ILE A 212 0.16 14.06 -7.16
CA ILE A 212 0.28 14.33 -5.71
C ILE A 212 1.68 14.87 -5.41
N LYS A 213 1.70 15.96 -4.64
CA LYS A 213 2.92 16.65 -4.23
C LYS A 213 2.92 16.94 -2.72
N PRO A 214 4.10 17.06 -2.10
CA PRO A 214 4.21 17.57 -0.74
C PRO A 214 3.58 18.96 -0.60
N ASP A 215 3.12 19.30 0.59
CA ASP A 215 2.66 20.66 0.87
C ASP A 215 3.87 21.62 0.93
N ASN A 216 3.84 22.64 0.09
CA ASN A 216 4.93 23.61 -0.10
C ASN A 216 4.76 24.87 0.78
N THR A 217 3.77 24.89 1.67
CA THR A 217 3.46 26.02 2.56
C THR A 217 4.49 26.27 3.66
N GLY A 218 5.40 25.31 3.95
CA GLY A 218 6.42 25.45 5.01
C GLY A 218 7.84 25.83 4.54
N THR A 219 8.12 25.84 3.24
CA THR A 219 9.50 26.06 2.73
C THR A 219 9.85 27.54 2.57
N ASP A 220 8.86 28.44 2.59
CA ASP A 220 9.06 29.89 2.42
C ASP A 220 9.37 30.64 3.73
N GLU A 221 9.07 30.07 4.91
CA GLU A 221 9.40 30.69 6.21
C GLU A 221 10.84 30.42 6.67
N GLN A 222 11.53 29.41 6.13
CA GLN A 222 12.94 29.13 6.45
C GLN A 222 13.94 29.88 5.56
N LYS A 223 13.45 30.72 4.64
CA LYS A 223 14.26 31.53 3.71
C LYS A 223 14.15 33.05 3.91
N ARG A 224 13.50 33.51 4.98
CA ARG A 224 13.41 34.95 5.34
C ARG A 224 14.16 35.26 6.62
#